data_AF-A0A3D0SXN4-F1
#
_entry.id   AF-A0A3D0SXN4-F1
#
_cell.length_a   1.000
_cell.length_b   1.000
_cell.length_c   1.000
_cell.angle_alpha   90.00
_cell.angle_beta   90.00
_cell.angle_gamma   90.00
#
_symmetry.space_group_name_H-M   'P 1'
#
loop_
_entity.id
_entity.type
_entity.pdbx_description
1 polymer ?
#
loop_
_entity_poly.entity_id
_entity_poly.type
_entity_poly.pdbx_seq_one_letter_code
_entity_poly.pdbx_strand_id
1 'polypeptide(L)' 'MPNWFWAALAMVMIVEGIGPLLIPNRWRQYLRQVAESEPGQLRQIGGTLVVIGSVCLYFIVN' A
#
# COMPACT_ATOMS: atom_id res chain seq x y z
N MET A 1 22.84 -6.28 -9.72
CA MET A 1 21.71 -5.54 -9.11
C MET A 1 20.47 -6.06 -9.76
N PRO A 2 19.67 -6.90 -9.09
CA PRO A 2 18.61 -7.55 -9.81
C PRO A 2 17.52 -6.50 -10.12
N ASN A 3 17.22 -6.42 -11.41
CA ASN A 3 16.25 -5.54 -12.08
C ASN A 3 14.83 -5.57 -11.47
N TRP A 4 14.48 -6.57 -10.67
CA TRP A 4 13.19 -6.67 -10.01
C TRP A 4 12.99 -5.62 -8.91
N PHE A 5 14.04 -5.14 -8.25
CA PHE A 5 13.89 -4.12 -7.20
C PHE A 5 13.36 -2.80 -7.76
N TRP A 6 13.97 -2.32 -8.84
CA TRP A 6 13.54 -1.09 -9.53
C TRP A 6 12.15 -1.26 -10.17
N ALA A 7 11.84 -2.43 -10.69
CA ALA A 7 10.51 -2.74 -11.23
C ALA A 7 9.43 -2.73 -10.12
N ALA A 8 9.70 -3.35 -8.97
CA ALA A 8 8.79 -3.35 -7.83
C ALA A 8 8.56 -1.93 -7.29
N LEU A 9 9.62 -1.13 -7.17
CA LEU A 9 9.53 0.27 -6.74
C LEU A 9 8.69 1.11 -7.72
N ALA A 10 8.93 0.95 -9.03
CA ALA A 10 8.14 1.64 -10.05
C ALA A 10 6.65 1.24 -9.99
N MET A 11 6.35 -0.03 -9.74
CA MET A 11 4.99 -0.51 -9.62
C MET A 11 4.26 0.08 -8.41
N VAL A 12 4.92 0.15 -7.25
CA VAL A 12 4.38 0.80 -6.04
C VAL A 12 4.10 2.28 -6.30
N MET A 13 5.03 3.00 -6.96
CA MET A 13 4.82 4.41 -7.31
C MET A 13 3.62 4.61 -8.24
N ILE A 14 3.44 3.73 -9.23
CA ILE A 14 2.28 3.79 -10.14
C ILE A 14 0.99 3.57 -9.35
N VAL A 15 0.93 2.54 -8.50
CA VAL A 15 -0.28 2.20 -7.72
C VAL A 15 -0.65 3.32 -6.75
N GLU A 16 0.32 3.86 -6.00
CA GLU A 16 0.08 5.00 -5.09
C GLU A 16 -0.31 6.28 -5.83
N GLY A 17 0.20 6.50 -7.05
CA GLY A 17 -0.13 7.66 -7.87
C GLY A 17 -1.51 7.58 -8.55
N ILE A 18 -2.03 6.37 -8.80
CA ILE A 18 -3.31 6.17 -9.51
C ILE A 18 -4.50 6.74 -8.71
N GLY A 19 -4.54 6.50 -7.39
CA GLY A 19 -5.61 6.98 -6.51
C GLY A 19 -5.85 8.49 -6.62
N PRO A 20 -4.84 9.34 -6.38
CA PRO A 20 -4.97 10.79 -6.51
C PRO A 20 -5.15 11.26 -7.96
N LEU A 21 -4.58 10.56 -8.95
CA LEU A 21 -4.66 10.97 -10.36
C LEU A 21 -6.04 10.72 -10.99
N LEU A 22 -6.65 9.55 -10.74
CA LEU A 22 -7.93 9.17 -11.35
C LEU A 22 -9.13 9.70 -10.57
N ILE A 23 -9.09 9.70 -9.23
CA ILE A 23 -10.27 10.03 -8.41
C ILE A 23 -9.91 10.88 -7.17
N PRO A 24 -9.45 12.13 -7.36
CA PRO A 24 -8.91 12.97 -6.28
C PRO A 24 -9.91 13.29 -5.17
N ASN A 25 -11.21 13.41 -5.47
CA ASN A 25 -12.23 13.71 -4.44
C ASN A 25 -12.55 12.51 -3.56
N ARG A 26 -12.76 11.33 -4.17
CA ARG A 26 -13.02 10.08 -3.42
C ARG A 26 -11.78 9.67 -2.63
N TRP A 27 -10.59 9.79 -3.23
CA TRP A 27 -9.32 9.49 -2.56
C TRP A 27 -9.12 10.35 -1.31
N ARG A 28 -9.35 11.67 -1.40
CA ARG A 28 -9.28 12.57 -0.24
C ARG A 28 -10.28 12.20 0.86
N GLN A 29 -11.50 11.82 0.50
CA GLN A 29 -12.50 11.39 1.48
C GLN A 29 -12.10 10.06 2.15
N TYR A 30 -11.57 9.12 1.39
CA TYR A 30 -11.07 7.85 1.90
C TYR A 30 -9.92 8.06 2.89
N LEU A 31 -8.93 8.88 2.51
CA LEU A 31 -7.82 9.22 3.41
C LEU A 31 -8.28 9.90 4.70
N ARG A 32 -9.31 10.77 4.64
CA ARG A 32 -9.90 11.35 5.85
C ARG A 32 -10.56 10.32 6.75
N GLN A 33 -11.33 9.40 6.17
CA GLN A 33 -11.93 8.30 6.96
C GLN A 33 -10.86 7.41 7.60
N VAL A 34 -9.76 7.14 6.89
CA VAL A 34 -8.63 6.39 7.44
C VAL A 34 -7.93 7.19 8.55
N ALA A 35 -7.75 8.49 8.39
CA ALA A 35 -7.13 9.36 9.40
C ALA A 35 -8.01 9.55 10.66
N GLU A 36 -9.33 9.53 10.50
CA GLU A 36 -10.31 9.62 11.59
C GLU A 36 -10.60 8.26 12.25
N SER A 37 -10.11 7.16 11.66
CA SER A 37 -10.31 5.81 12.20
C SER A 37 -9.57 5.61 13.54
N GLU A 38 -10.15 4.77 14.40
CA GLU A 38 -9.55 4.50 15.71
C GLU A 38 -8.16 3.86 15.55
N PRO A 39 -7.14 4.28 16.34
CA PRO A 39 -5.77 3.78 16.20
C PRO A 39 -5.63 2.25 16.21
N GLY A 40 -6.54 1.55 16.91
CA GLY A 40 -6.60 0.08 16.93
C GLY A 40 -6.90 -0.53 15.56
N GLN A 41 -7.86 0.02 14.81
CA GLN A 41 -8.20 -0.45 13.47
C GLN A 41 -7.08 -0.15 12.48
N LEU A 42 -6.49 1.05 12.56
CA LEU A 42 -5.38 1.45 11.69
C LEU A 42 -4.17 0.51 11.87
N ARG A 43 -3.86 0.13 13.12
CA ARG A 43 -2.81 -0.87 13.41
C ARG A 43 -3.15 -2.26 12.90
N GLN A 44 -4.41 -2.70 12.98
CA GLN A 44 -4.83 -4.00 12.47
C GLN A 44 -4.72 -4.08 10.94
N ILE A 45 -5.17 -3.04 10.24
CA ILE A 45 -5.08 -2.95 8.77
C ILE A 45 -3.61 -2.92 8.35
N GLY A 46 -2.81 -2.04 8.94
CA GLY A 46 -1.38 -1.94 8.65
C GLY A 46 -0.63 -3.24 8.98
N GLY A 47 -0.92 -3.86 10.13
CA GLY A 47 -0.32 -5.13 10.53
C GLY A 47 -0.64 -6.26 9.57
N THR A 48 -1.91 -6.38 9.15
CA THR A 48 -2.33 -7.38 8.16
C THR A 48 -1.64 -7.18 6.82
N LEU A 49 -1.52 -5.93 6.35
CA LEU A 49 -0.77 -5.60 5.13
C LEU A 49 0.69 -6.01 5.21
N VAL A 50 1.36 -5.73 6.34
CA VAL A 50 2.77 -6.09 6.55
C VAL A 50 2.95 -7.60 6.57
N VAL A 51 2.06 -8.34 7.23
CA VAL A 51 2.12 -9.81 7.29
C VAL A 51 1.94 -10.40 5.90
N ILE A 52 0.88 -10.01 5.17
CA ILE A 52 0.63 -10.51 3.81
C ILE A 52 1.79 -10.15 2.87
N GLY A 53 2.27 -8.91 2.92
CA GLY A 53 3.41 -8.46 2.12
C GLY A 53 4.69 -9.25 2.40
N SER A 54 4.97 -9.53 3.68
CA SER A 54 6.13 -10.33 4.09
C SER A 54 6.03 -11.79 3.61
N VAL A 55 4.83 -12.38 3.70
CA VAL A 55 4.59 -13.74 3.21
C VAL A 55 4.74 -13.80 1.68
N CYS A 56 4.13 -12.88 0.93
CA CYS A 56 4.29 -12.81 -0.52
C CYS A 56 5.77 -12.61 -0.92
N LEU A 57 6.50 -11.73 -0.25
CA LEU A 57 7.92 -11.51 -0.53
C LEU A 57 8.73 -12.78 -0.29
N TYR A 58 8.47 -13.49 0.83
CA TYR A 58 9.12 -14.76 1.12
C TYR A 58 8.90 -15.79 -0.01
N PHE A 59 7.66 -15.94 -0.50
CA PHE A 59 7.34 -16.85 -1.61
C PHE A 59 7.95 -16.43 -2.97
N ILE A 60 8.11 -15.14 -3.24
CA ILE A 60 8.68 -14.65 -4.51
C ILE A 60 10.21 -14.76 -4.51
N VAL A 61 10.84 -14.57 -3.35
CA VAL A 61 12.30 -14.57 -3.21
C VAL A 61 12.89 -15.98 -3.03
N ASN A 62 12.13 -16.91 -2.44
CA ASN A 62 12.55 -18.28 -2.17
C ASN A 62 12.06 -19.26 -3.24
#